data_AF-A0A3N9WK34-F1
#
_entry.id   AF-A0A3N9WK34-F1
#
_cell.length_a   1.000
_cell.length_b   1.000
_cell.length_c   1.000
_cell.angle_alpha   90.00
_cell.angle_beta   90.00
_cell.angle_gamma   90.00
#
_symmetry.space_group_name_H-M   'P 1'
#
loop_
_entity.id
_entity.type
_entity.pdbx_description
1 polymer ?
#
loop_
_entity_poly.entity_id
_entity_poly.type
_entity_poly.pdbx_seq_one_letter_code
_entity_poly.pdbx_strand_id
1 'polypeptide(L)'
;MSTASEPGVDPNLRRLRRHLSAADVEAGVDAGSWRVVNLTWPVLTVAIAVGENAELGMRLDVQDYPLQAPAGQPWNIVADAPLPVADWPISGRSPEIFRPDWSPSNNNAPYLACDRAGITSHPNWATERPERSWNASRTIGFYLRELHRELSCATMPQNGVAR
;
A
#
# COMPACT_ATOMS: atom_id res chain seq x y z
N MET A 1 41.61 17.74 -6.31
CA MET A 1 40.90 17.81 -5.02
C MET A 1 39.44 17.48 -5.28
N SER A 2 39.06 16.22 -5.03
CA SER A 2 37.69 15.75 -5.24
C SER A 2 36.88 16.11 -4.01
N THR A 3 35.85 16.94 -4.17
CA THR A 3 34.86 17.18 -3.12
C THR A 3 33.98 15.94 -3.01
N ALA A 4 34.25 15.12 -2.00
CA ALA A 4 33.34 14.07 -1.58
C ALA A 4 32.01 14.73 -1.19
N SER A 5 30.97 14.50 -2.00
CA SER A 5 29.60 14.85 -1.59
C SER A 5 29.26 14.03 -0.35
N GLU A 6 28.71 14.66 0.68
CA GLU A 6 27.99 13.95 1.74
C GLU A 6 27.03 12.94 1.08
N PRO A 7 26.81 11.74 1.65
CA PRO A 7 25.87 10.79 1.07
C PRO A 7 24.47 11.42 1.08
N GLY A 8 24.14 12.06 -0.04
CA GLY A 8 22.89 12.77 -0.23
C GLY A 8 21.76 11.77 -0.13
N VAL A 9 20.83 12.03 0.79
CA VAL A 9 19.59 11.24 0.93
C VAL A 9 19.00 10.98 -0.46
N ASP A 10 18.81 9.69 -0.78
CA ASP A 10 18.24 9.21 -2.03
C ASP A 10 17.06 10.11 -2.46
N PRO A 11 17.07 10.68 -3.69
CA PRO A 11 16.03 11.60 -4.14
C PRO A 11 14.62 10.97 -4.11
N ASN A 12 14.51 9.66 -4.32
CA ASN A 12 13.25 8.92 -4.28
C ASN A 12 12.74 8.83 -2.83
N LEU A 13 13.63 8.51 -1.88
CA LEU A 13 13.30 8.54 -0.45
C LEU A 13 12.88 9.94 0.00
N ARG A 14 13.60 10.98 -0.43
CA ARG A 14 13.26 12.38 -0.12
C ARG A 14 11.87 12.74 -0.66
N ARG A 15 11.56 12.33 -1.89
CA ARG A 15 10.26 12.55 -2.52
C ARG A 15 9.15 11.81 -1.79
N LEU A 16 9.37 10.54 -1.41
CA LEU A 16 8.42 9.77 -0.62
C LEU A 16 8.14 10.43 0.73
N ARG A 17 9.18 10.83 1.47
CA ARG A 17 9.02 11.52 2.77
C ARG A 17 8.20 12.80 2.66
N ARG A 18 8.44 13.59 1.61
CA ARG A 18 7.62 14.79 1.32
C ARG A 18 6.16 14.42 1.08
N HIS A 19 5.88 13.36 0.31
CA HIS A 19 4.50 12.93 0.08
C HIS A 19 3.85 12.32 1.33
N LEU A 20 4.61 11.67 2.22
CA LEU A 20 4.10 11.19 3.51
C LEU A 20 3.74 12.33 4.47
N SER A 21 4.39 13.49 4.33
CA SER A 21 4.10 14.72 5.10
C SER A 21 3.18 15.67 4.34
N ALA A 22 2.46 15.19 3.32
CA ALA A 22 1.51 16.00 2.57
C ALA A 22 0.16 16.04 3.30
N ALA A 23 -0.55 17.16 3.18
CA ALA A 23 -1.80 17.41 3.89
C ALA A 23 -2.88 16.33 3.64
N ASP A 24 -2.92 15.70 2.46
CA ASP A 24 -3.86 14.62 2.17
C ASP A 24 -3.54 13.32 2.92
N VAL A 25 -2.25 13.06 3.16
CA VAL A 25 -1.80 11.91 3.97
C VAL A 25 -2.05 12.18 5.44
N GLU A 26 -1.72 13.38 5.93
CA GLU A 26 -1.96 13.81 7.32
C GLU A 26 -3.45 13.79 7.65
N ALA A 27 -4.31 14.33 6.76
CA ALA A 27 -5.76 14.30 6.95
C ALA A 27 -6.33 12.88 7.05
N GLY A 28 -5.77 11.92 6.31
CA GLY A 28 -6.19 10.52 6.42
C GLY A 28 -5.70 9.84 7.71
N VAL A 29 -4.56 10.28 8.26
CA VAL A 29 -4.12 9.87 9.60
C VAL A 29 -5.07 10.43 10.66
N ASP A 30 -5.38 11.72 10.60
CA ASP A 30 -6.29 12.39 11.53
C ASP A 30 -7.71 11.80 11.48
N ALA A 31 -8.17 11.40 10.28
CA ALA A 31 -9.45 10.74 10.09
C ALA A 31 -9.46 9.25 10.49
N GLY A 32 -8.32 8.68 10.89
CA GLY A 32 -8.19 7.26 11.22
C GLY A 32 -8.36 6.33 10.00
N SER A 33 -8.17 6.84 8.77
CA SER A 33 -8.22 6.02 7.55
C SER A 33 -6.98 5.13 7.40
N TRP A 34 -5.84 5.59 7.92
CA TRP A 34 -4.60 4.83 7.98
C TRP A 34 -3.65 5.41 9.03
N ARG A 35 -2.59 4.65 9.35
CA ARG A 35 -1.42 5.14 10.09
C ARG A 35 -0.14 4.68 9.41
N VAL A 36 0.89 5.54 9.46
CA VAL A 36 2.25 5.19 9.02
C VAL A 36 2.96 4.51 10.18
N VAL A 37 3.36 3.24 10.01
CA VAL A 37 3.95 2.43 11.10
C VAL A 37 5.46 2.58 11.13
N ASN A 38 6.12 2.37 9.99
CA ASN A 38 7.57 2.47 9.86
C ASN A 38 7.95 2.72 8.40
N LEU A 39 9.08 3.41 8.19
CA LEU A 39 9.73 3.55 6.89
C LEU A 39 11.21 3.18 7.03
N THR A 40 11.57 1.98 6.59
CA THR A 40 12.95 1.52 6.44
C THR A 40 13.20 1.31 4.95
N TRP A 41 13.75 2.34 4.29
CA TRP A 41 13.89 2.38 2.84
C TRP A 41 14.51 1.08 2.27
N PRO A 42 13.92 0.45 1.23
CA PRO A 42 12.76 0.90 0.44
C PRO A 42 11.41 0.32 0.91
N VAL A 43 11.25 -0.02 2.18
CA VAL A 43 10.04 -0.63 2.73
C VAL A 43 9.27 0.36 3.60
N LEU A 44 8.00 0.56 3.25
CA LEU A 44 7.02 1.35 4.02
C LEU A 44 5.97 0.40 4.60
N THR A 45 5.83 0.39 5.92
CA THR A 45 4.74 -0.34 6.60
C THR A 45 3.68 0.65 7.04
N VAL A 46 2.43 0.37 6.69
CA VAL A 46 1.24 1.15 7.08
C VAL A 46 0.19 0.23 7.67
N ALA A 47 -0.73 0.77 8.45
CA ALA A 47 -1.98 0.07 8.76
C ALA A 47 -3.13 0.86 8.16
N ILE A 48 -4.05 0.16 7.49
CA ILE A 48 -5.21 0.75 6.82
C ILE A 48 -6.47 0.33 7.57
N ALA A 49 -7.39 1.26 7.81
CA ALA A 49 -8.67 0.93 8.41
C ALA A 49 -9.47 -0.05 7.53
N VAL A 50 -10.14 -1.00 8.19
CA VAL A 50 -10.98 -2.04 7.57
C VAL A 50 -12.35 -1.99 8.22
N GLY A 51 -13.38 -1.70 7.43
CA GLY A 51 -14.71 -1.45 7.95
C GLY A 51 -14.70 -0.35 9.03
N GLU A 52 -15.46 -0.53 10.10
CA GLU A 52 -15.56 0.46 11.18
C GLU A 52 -14.55 0.25 12.32
N ASN A 53 -14.15 -0.99 12.59
CA ASN A 53 -13.52 -1.36 13.87
C ASN A 53 -12.23 -2.19 13.75
N ALA A 54 -11.70 -2.38 12.55
CA ALA A 54 -10.50 -3.19 12.33
C ALA A 54 -9.42 -2.43 11.53
N GLU A 55 -8.21 -2.98 11.49
CA GLU A 55 -7.12 -2.51 10.65
C GLU A 55 -6.43 -3.70 9.96
N LEU A 56 -5.87 -3.45 8.79
CA LEU A 56 -4.98 -4.37 8.07
C LEU A 56 -3.61 -3.72 7.94
N GLY A 57 -2.58 -4.42 8.41
CA GLY A 57 -1.20 -4.05 8.10
C GLY A 57 -0.89 -4.30 6.62
N MET A 58 -0.20 -3.36 5.99
CA MET A 58 0.31 -3.47 4.63
C MET A 58 1.80 -3.15 4.62
N ARG A 59 2.61 -4.05 4.07
CA ARG A 59 4.02 -3.82 3.79
C ARG A 59 4.17 -3.46 2.32
N LEU A 60 4.71 -2.28 2.04
CA LEU A 60 4.85 -1.74 0.70
C LEU A 60 6.35 -1.68 0.33
N ASP A 61 6.74 -2.37 -0.73
CA ASP A 61 8.00 -2.09 -1.43
C ASP A 61 7.79 -0.83 -2.30
N VAL A 62 8.55 0.21 -1.98
CA VAL A 62 8.55 1.52 -2.64
C VAL A 62 9.89 1.83 -3.30
N GLN A 63 10.65 0.80 -3.69
CA GLN A 63 11.85 0.94 -4.50
C GLN A 63 11.53 1.70 -5.80
N ASP A 64 12.43 2.59 -6.22
CA ASP A 64 12.33 3.44 -7.41
C ASP A 64 11.09 4.37 -7.43
N TYR A 65 10.53 4.65 -6.26
CA TYR A 65 9.39 5.55 -6.13
C TYR A 65 9.68 6.95 -6.69
N PRO A 66 8.75 7.56 -7.47
CA PRO A 66 7.45 7.05 -7.92
C PRO A 66 7.47 6.51 -9.35
N LEU A 67 8.65 6.33 -9.96
CA LEU A 67 8.75 5.81 -11.32
C LEU A 67 8.14 4.42 -11.40
N GLN A 68 8.40 3.59 -10.39
CA GLN A 68 7.67 2.35 -10.17
C GLN A 68 6.51 2.55 -9.18
N ALA A 69 5.42 1.80 -9.41
CA ALA A 69 4.33 1.70 -8.46
C ALA A 69 4.80 1.02 -7.16
N PRO A 70 4.21 1.35 -6.00
CA PRO A 70 4.34 0.55 -4.80
C PRO A 70 3.88 -0.89 -5.07
N ALA A 71 4.54 -1.87 -4.44
CA ALA A 71 4.08 -3.26 -4.39
C ALA A 71 3.67 -3.60 -2.96
N GLY A 72 2.37 -3.80 -2.74
CA GLY A 72 1.80 -4.03 -1.42
C GLY A 72 1.67 -5.51 -1.07
N GLN A 73 1.67 -5.80 0.22
CA GLN A 73 1.47 -7.13 0.77
C GLN A 73 0.71 -7.04 2.12
N PRO A 74 -0.37 -7.81 2.34
CA PRO A 74 -0.98 -7.99 3.65
C PRO A 74 0.06 -8.44 4.69
N TRP A 75 0.11 -7.76 5.83
CA TRP A 75 1.17 -7.88 6.81
C TRP A 75 0.64 -7.95 8.23
N ASN A 76 1.17 -8.89 9.01
CA ASN A 76 1.01 -8.87 10.45
C ASN A 76 2.10 -7.97 11.05
N ILE A 77 1.69 -6.79 11.51
CA ILE A 77 2.61 -5.78 12.07
C ILE A 77 3.29 -6.29 13.36
N VAL A 78 2.58 -7.04 14.19
CA VAL A 78 3.10 -7.53 15.49
C VAL A 78 4.15 -8.62 15.27
N ALA A 79 3.87 -9.56 14.37
CA ALA A 79 4.78 -10.65 14.06
C ALA A 79 5.89 -10.27 13.05
N ASP A 80 5.79 -9.07 12.46
CA ASP A 80 6.58 -8.64 11.30
C ASP A 80 6.70 -9.73 10.22
N ALA A 81 5.56 -10.24 9.77
CA ALA A 81 5.49 -11.33 8.80
C ALA A 81 4.33 -11.15 7.81
N PRO A 82 4.37 -11.79 6.61
CA PRO A 82 3.23 -11.83 5.71
C PRO A 82 1.99 -12.35 6.43
N LEU A 83 0.85 -11.69 6.22
CA LEU A 83 -0.41 -12.14 6.80
C LEU A 83 -0.86 -13.45 6.12
N PRO A 84 -1.18 -14.52 6.88
CA PRO A 84 -1.72 -15.75 6.32
C PRO A 84 -2.99 -15.49 5.50
N VAL A 85 -3.17 -16.24 4.41
CA VAL A 85 -4.34 -16.09 3.52
C VAL A 85 -5.67 -16.24 4.26
N ALA A 86 -5.72 -17.11 5.27
CA ALA A 86 -6.92 -17.32 6.09
C ALA A 86 -7.34 -16.09 6.91
N ASP A 87 -6.42 -15.13 7.11
CA ASP A 87 -6.64 -13.91 7.89
C ASP A 87 -6.79 -12.67 7.00
N TRP A 88 -6.81 -12.84 5.67
CA TRP A 88 -7.02 -11.73 4.74
C TRP A 88 -8.42 -11.14 4.87
N PRO A 89 -8.58 -9.82 4.61
CA PRO A 89 -9.89 -9.19 4.64
C PRO A 89 -10.83 -9.83 3.61
N ILE A 90 -12.08 -10.01 4.02
CA ILE A 90 -13.18 -10.37 3.13
C ILE A 90 -13.75 -9.05 2.61
N SER A 91 -13.34 -8.68 1.40
CA SER A 91 -13.76 -7.43 0.77
C SER A 91 -15.21 -7.53 0.30
N GLY A 92 -16.06 -6.65 0.83
CA GLY A 92 -17.50 -6.66 0.52
C GLY A 92 -17.81 -6.25 -0.93
N ARG A 93 -17.27 -5.11 -1.38
CA ARG A 93 -17.58 -4.53 -2.71
C ARG A 93 -16.73 -5.09 -3.85
N SER A 94 -15.51 -5.51 -3.54
CA SER A 94 -14.53 -5.97 -4.53
C SER A 94 -13.81 -7.20 -4.01
N PRO A 95 -14.45 -8.39 -4.04
CA PRO A 95 -13.83 -9.65 -3.61
C PRO A 95 -12.52 -9.96 -4.35
N GLU A 96 -12.31 -9.34 -5.51
CA GLU A 96 -11.12 -9.49 -6.33
C GLU A 96 -9.86 -8.88 -5.74
N ILE A 97 -9.93 -7.98 -4.75
CA ILE A 97 -8.74 -7.27 -4.25
C ILE A 97 -7.76 -8.18 -3.52
N PHE A 98 -8.24 -9.10 -2.68
CA PHE A 98 -7.41 -10.05 -1.93
C PHE A 98 -7.78 -11.47 -2.34
N ARG A 99 -7.31 -11.87 -3.52
CA ARG A 99 -7.69 -13.14 -4.15
C ARG A 99 -6.79 -14.30 -3.72
N PRO A 100 -7.30 -15.27 -2.94
CA PRO A 100 -6.48 -16.37 -2.46
C PRO A 100 -6.01 -17.31 -3.59
N ASP A 101 -6.66 -17.29 -4.75
CA ASP A 101 -6.32 -18.08 -5.93
C ASP A 101 -5.31 -17.40 -6.87
N TRP A 102 -5.02 -16.11 -6.66
CA TRP A 102 -4.16 -15.32 -7.55
C TRP A 102 -3.02 -14.61 -6.80
N SER A 103 -3.32 -13.93 -5.70
CA SER A 103 -2.32 -13.12 -4.97
C SER A 103 -1.13 -13.94 -4.46
N PRO A 104 -1.24 -15.20 -3.98
CA PRO A 104 -0.09 -15.96 -3.48
C PRO A 104 1.06 -16.19 -4.48
N SER A 105 0.77 -16.28 -5.79
CA SER A 105 1.83 -16.39 -6.81
C SER A 105 2.52 -15.05 -7.10
N ASN A 106 1.97 -13.94 -6.60
CA ASN A 106 2.43 -12.57 -6.82
C ASN A 106 2.81 -11.87 -5.51
N ASN A 107 3.48 -12.58 -4.60
CA ASN A 107 3.88 -12.06 -3.28
C ASN A 107 2.72 -11.52 -2.42
N ASN A 108 1.54 -12.12 -2.55
CA ASN A 108 0.30 -11.71 -1.89
C ASN A 108 -0.15 -10.29 -2.26
N ALA A 109 0.20 -9.81 -3.47
CA ALA A 109 -0.16 -8.47 -3.88
C ALA A 109 -1.68 -8.26 -4.00
N PRO A 110 -2.19 -7.06 -3.64
CA PRO A 110 -3.58 -6.72 -3.87
C PRO A 110 -3.83 -6.52 -5.37
N TYR A 111 -5.00 -6.94 -5.83
CA TYR A 111 -5.45 -6.77 -7.21
C TYR A 111 -5.90 -5.32 -7.48
N LEU A 112 -4.93 -4.40 -7.49
CA LEU A 112 -5.18 -2.97 -7.63
C LEU A 112 -4.51 -2.41 -8.87
N ALA A 113 -5.23 -1.52 -9.57
CA ALA A 113 -4.70 -0.81 -10.72
C ALA A 113 -3.55 0.16 -10.37
N CYS A 114 -3.35 0.48 -9.09
CA CYS A 114 -2.23 1.26 -8.60
C CYS A 114 -1.09 0.43 -8.01
N ASP A 115 -1.22 -0.89 -7.94
CA ASP A 115 -0.20 -1.80 -7.43
C ASP A 115 0.70 -2.31 -8.55
N ARG A 116 1.99 -2.44 -8.26
CA ARG A 116 3.01 -2.92 -9.19
C ARG A 116 2.61 -4.25 -9.82
N ALA A 117 2.23 -5.24 -9.02
CA ALA A 117 1.87 -6.57 -9.52
C ALA A 117 0.56 -6.53 -10.32
N GLY A 118 -0.40 -5.73 -9.87
CA GLY A 118 -1.67 -5.51 -10.55
C GLY A 118 -1.49 -4.95 -11.96
N ILE A 119 -0.75 -3.84 -12.10
CA ILE A 119 -0.49 -3.20 -13.41
C ILE A 119 0.35 -4.10 -14.31
N THR A 120 1.35 -4.80 -13.78
CA THR A 120 2.16 -5.73 -14.58
C THR A 120 1.33 -6.87 -15.15
N SER A 121 0.36 -7.37 -14.39
CA SER A 121 -0.54 -8.45 -14.84
C SER A 121 -1.67 -7.95 -15.74
N HIS A 122 -2.02 -6.66 -15.65
CA HIS A 122 -3.11 -6.03 -16.38
C HIS A 122 -2.68 -4.68 -16.99
N PRO A 123 -1.79 -4.67 -18.00
CA PRO A 123 -1.23 -3.44 -18.56
C PRO A 123 -2.29 -2.55 -19.24
N ASN A 124 -3.41 -3.11 -19.68
CA ASN A 124 -4.53 -2.38 -20.25
C ASN A 124 -5.24 -1.45 -19.24
N TRP A 125 -5.10 -1.66 -17.94
CA TRP A 125 -5.71 -0.78 -16.92
C TRP A 125 -5.21 0.66 -16.99
N ALA A 126 -3.96 0.89 -17.42
CA ALA A 126 -3.46 2.25 -17.60
C ALA A 126 -4.32 3.06 -18.59
N THR A 127 -4.92 2.39 -19.58
CA THR A 127 -5.80 2.99 -20.58
C THR A 127 -7.28 2.90 -20.19
N GLU A 128 -7.72 1.79 -19.60
CA GLU A 128 -9.13 1.56 -19.25
C GLU A 128 -9.56 2.26 -17.96
N ARG A 129 -8.64 2.45 -17.01
CA ARG A 129 -8.86 3.02 -15.67
C ARG A 129 -7.76 4.00 -15.28
N PRO A 130 -7.42 5.00 -16.11
CA PRO A 130 -6.32 5.94 -15.84
C PRO A 130 -6.46 6.71 -14.52
N GLU A 131 -7.69 6.87 -14.03
CA GLU A 131 -8.02 7.50 -12.75
C GLU A 131 -7.61 6.64 -11.54
N ARG A 132 -7.56 5.31 -11.71
CA ARG A 132 -7.16 4.34 -10.69
C ARG A 132 -5.74 3.83 -10.88
N SER A 133 -5.19 3.93 -12.09
CA SER A 133 -3.87 3.42 -12.39
C SER A 133 -2.72 4.27 -11.85
N TRP A 134 -1.65 3.59 -11.43
CA TRP A 134 -0.40 4.27 -11.06
C TRP A 134 0.23 4.94 -12.28
N ASN A 135 0.80 6.12 -12.06
CA ASN A 135 1.76 6.75 -12.95
C ASN A 135 2.69 7.63 -12.09
N ALA A 136 3.83 8.06 -12.64
CA ALA A 136 4.86 8.76 -11.88
C ALA A 136 4.46 10.16 -11.33
N SER A 137 3.28 10.67 -11.68
CA SER A 137 2.69 11.87 -11.09
C SER A 137 1.89 11.59 -9.80
N ARG A 138 1.54 10.32 -9.53
CA ARG A 138 0.79 9.92 -8.32
C ARG A 138 1.66 9.99 -7.07
N THR A 139 1.00 10.16 -5.93
CA THR A 139 1.62 10.23 -4.60
C THR A 139 1.37 8.95 -3.81
N ILE A 140 2.08 8.74 -2.70
CA ILE A 140 1.78 7.61 -1.82
C ILE A 140 0.37 7.73 -1.23
N GLY A 141 -0.10 8.95 -0.95
CA GLY A 141 -1.47 9.22 -0.53
C GLY A 141 -2.54 8.78 -1.54
N PHE A 142 -2.23 8.74 -2.84
CA PHE A 142 -3.13 8.13 -3.84
C PHE A 142 -3.26 6.62 -3.62
N TYR A 143 -2.15 5.92 -3.42
CA TYR A 143 -2.14 4.48 -3.17
C TYR A 143 -2.86 4.11 -1.85
N LEU A 144 -2.62 4.87 -0.78
CA LEU A 144 -3.28 4.68 0.52
C LEU A 144 -4.81 4.87 0.41
N ARG A 145 -5.26 5.87 -0.34
CA ARG A 145 -6.70 6.09 -0.59
C ARG A 145 -7.34 4.97 -1.39
N GLU A 146 -6.65 4.40 -2.38
CA GLU A 146 -7.19 3.27 -3.13
C GLU A 146 -7.29 2.01 -2.25
N LEU A 147 -6.28 1.72 -1.41
CA LEU A 147 -6.39 0.65 -0.41
C LEU A 147 -7.56 0.87 0.55
N HIS A 148 -7.64 2.07 1.15
CA HIS A 148 -8.69 2.40 2.09
C HIS A 148 -10.09 2.34 1.45
N ARG A 149 -10.23 2.80 0.20
CA ARG A 149 -11.48 2.69 -0.57
C ARG A 149 -11.96 1.23 -0.60
N GLU A 150 -11.09 0.30 -0.96
CA GLU A 150 -11.45 -1.12 -1.07
C GLU A 150 -11.71 -1.78 0.29
N LEU A 151 -11.02 -1.34 1.34
CA LEU A 151 -11.13 -1.88 2.69
C LEU A 151 -12.27 -1.26 3.52
N SER A 152 -12.78 -0.09 3.12
CA SER A 152 -13.80 0.66 3.87
C SER A 152 -15.11 -0.12 4.11
N CYS A 153 -15.44 -1.07 3.22
CA CYS A 153 -16.61 -1.94 3.35
C CYS A 153 -16.22 -3.42 3.52
N ALA A 154 -14.96 -3.69 3.83
CA ALA A 154 -14.46 -5.04 4.07
C ALA A 154 -14.62 -5.41 5.55
N THR A 155 -14.45 -6.70 5.83
CA THR A 155 -14.40 -7.22 7.20
C THR A 155 -13.15 -8.08 7.37
N MET A 156 -12.52 -8.02 8.54
CA MET A 156 -11.49 -8.99 8.89
C MET A 156 -12.16 -10.29 9.34
N PRO A 157 -11.58 -11.47 9.03
CA PRO A 157 -12.00 -12.72 9.64
C PRO A 157 -11.92 -12.63 11.18
N GLN A 158 -12.74 -13.38 11.91
CA GLN A 158 -12.88 -13.30 13.38
C GLN A 158 -11.57 -13.54 14.17
N ASN A 159 -10.52 -14.03 13.54
CA ASN A 159 -9.19 -14.24 14.13
C ASN A 159 -8.22 -13.06 13.86
N GLY A 160 -8.65 -12.05 13.11
CA GLY A 160 -7.87 -10.86 12.77
C GLY A 160 -7.69 -9.96 13.98
N VAL A 161 -6.42 -9.81 14.38
CA VAL A 161 -5.91 -9.12 15.57
C VAL A 161 -6.74 -7.88 15.94
N ALA A 162 -7.39 -7.94 17.10
CA ALA A 162 -8.01 -6.80 17.76
C ALA A 162 -6.93 -5.78 18.18
N ARG A 163 -7.31 -4.49 18.13
CA ARG A 163 -6.49 -3.30 18.41
C ARG A 163 -5.59 -3.42 19.64
#